data_AF-A0A9D8DW65-F1
#
_entry.id   AF-A0A9D8DW65-F1
#
_cell.length_a   1.000
_cell.length_b   1.000
_cell.length_c   1.000
_cell.angle_alpha   90.00
_cell.angle_beta   90.00
_cell.angle_gamma   90.00
#
_symmetry.space_group_name_H-M   'P 1'
#
loop_
_entity.id
_entity.type
_entity.pdbx_description
1 polymer ?
#
loop_
_entity_poly.entity_id
_entity_poly.type
_entity_poly.pdbx_seq_one_letter_code
_entity_poly.pdbx_strand_id
1 'polypeptide(L)'
;MANGYRRSRHRRVTREAARNAARVAAVGGLALVPLACANNDAEILSGARDRVDPTSVGTTTPSATATAAPSATTTPARGSTTTTTTPYALPAGTALNVTFTHAMAGSGVPKNPYIAVWVENSSGQLVKTVSLWYQQGRGSQWLRDLRAWFTKSGGQLPAVGAGASRSPGQYTVSWDGTDANGAPVPKGDYTIWVEAAREKGPYQTTSGAIRAVGTPISVVLPSNGELTGLSASTVL
;
A
#
# COMPACT_ATOMS: atom_id res chain seq x y z
N MET A 1 52.49 -28.41 18.70
CA MET A 1 51.27 -27.94 19.43
C MET A 1 50.50 -26.98 18.54
N ALA A 2 49.17 -26.90 18.71
CA ALA A 2 48.18 -26.07 17.97
C ALA A 2 47.45 -26.72 16.77
N ASN A 3 46.63 -27.73 17.06
CA ASN A 3 45.58 -28.22 16.14
C ASN A 3 44.25 -28.41 16.90
N GLY A 4 43.65 -27.31 17.40
CA GLY A 4 42.51 -27.39 18.33
C GLY A 4 41.37 -26.38 18.16
N TYR A 5 41.50 -25.32 17.35
CA TYR A 5 40.55 -24.20 17.41
C TYR A 5 39.51 -24.13 16.27
N ARG A 6 39.60 -25.00 15.25
CA ARG A 6 38.70 -24.97 14.07
C ARG A 6 37.59 -26.03 14.07
N ARG A 7 37.21 -26.61 15.21
CA ARG A 7 36.11 -27.61 15.28
C ARG A 7 34.94 -27.25 16.20
N SER A 8 34.88 -26.02 16.73
CA SER A 8 33.87 -25.65 17.74
C SER A 8 32.60 -24.97 17.21
N ARG A 9 32.59 -24.41 15.99
CA ARG A 9 31.44 -23.61 15.48
C ARG A 9 30.54 -24.32 14.46
N HIS A 10 30.53 -25.65 14.40
CA HIS A 10 29.65 -26.40 13.48
C HIS A 10 28.65 -27.34 14.19
N ARG A 11 28.54 -27.27 15.53
CA ARG A 11 27.58 -28.10 16.30
C ARG A 11 26.45 -27.34 16.99
N ARG A 12 26.25 -26.04 16.68
CA ARG A 12 25.10 -25.24 17.17
C ARG A 12 24.23 -24.67 16.05
N VAL A 13 24.12 -25.36 14.91
CA VAL A 13 23.24 -24.94 13.79
C VAL A 13 22.19 -26.01 13.45
N THR A 14 22.12 -27.13 14.16
CA THR A 14 21.25 -28.26 13.79
C THR A 14 20.18 -28.65 14.83
N ARG A 15 19.73 -27.74 15.70
CA ARG A 15 18.60 -28.03 16.62
C ARG A 15 17.40 -27.07 16.59
N GLU A 16 17.37 -26.06 15.73
CA GLU A 16 16.20 -25.17 15.59
C GLU A 16 15.45 -25.30 14.26
N ALA A 17 15.87 -26.20 13.37
CA ALA A 17 15.18 -26.47 12.10
C ALA A 17 14.11 -27.59 12.18
N ALA A 18 13.76 -28.08 13.37
CA ALA A 18 12.95 -29.30 13.53
C ALA A 18 11.69 -29.15 14.42
N ARG A 19 11.13 -27.95 14.61
CA ARG A 19 9.93 -27.77 15.47
C ARG A 19 8.67 -27.17 14.85
N ASN A 20 8.66 -26.76 13.58
CA ASN A 20 7.46 -26.17 12.97
C ASN A 20 6.80 -27.06 11.90
N ALA A 21 6.80 -28.38 12.11
CA ALA A 21 6.05 -29.33 11.29
C ALA A 21 5.23 -30.26 12.19
N ALA A 22 4.10 -29.78 12.70
CA ALA A 22 2.95 -30.61 13.09
C ALA A 22 1.77 -29.75 13.55
N ARG A 23 0.55 -30.21 13.20
CA ARG A 23 -0.80 -29.85 13.73
C ARG A 23 -1.48 -28.67 12.99
N VAL A 24 -2.67 -28.78 12.39
CA VAL A 24 -3.78 -29.77 12.43
C VAL A 24 -4.54 -29.73 11.11
N ALA A 25 -4.92 -30.91 10.60
CA ALA A 25 -5.92 -31.09 9.56
C ALA A 25 -7.27 -31.51 10.17
N ALA A 26 -8.36 -31.05 9.53
CA ALA A 26 -9.68 -31.66 9.39
C ALA A 26 -10.63 -31.79 10.61
N VAL A 27 -11.74 -31.02 10.55
CA VAL A 27 -13.16 -31.46 10.64
C VAL A 27 -13.94 -30.36 9.88
N GLY A 28 -14.85 -30.55 8.91
CA GLY A 28 -15.61 -31.71 8.46
C GLY A 28 -17.11 -31.42 8.54
N GLY A 29 -17.73 -31.03 7.42
CA GLY A 29 -19.20 -31.00 7.18
C GLY A 29 -19.96 -29.82 7.82
N LEU A 30 -21.15 -29.40 7.39
CA LEU A 30 -22.10 -29.78 6.34
C LEU A 30 -23.19 -28.66 6.36
N ALA A 31 -23.72 -28.27 5.20
CA ALA A 31 -25.15 -28.01 4.93
C ALA A 31 -25.39 -26.83 3.96
N LEU A 32 -26.04 -27.17 2.85
CA LEU A 32 -26.71 -26.30 1.89
C LEU A 32 -28.18 -26.07 2.32
N VAL A 33 -28.89 -25.30 1.49
CA VAL A 33 -30.35 -25.07 1.32
C VAL A 33 -30.97 -23.86 2.08
N PRO A 34 -32.06 -23.20 1.57
CA PRO A 34 -32.05 -22.16 0.53
C PRO A 34 -32.85 -20.87 0.90
N LEU A 35 -32.99 -19.96 -0.07
CA LEU A 35 -33.90 -18.80 -0.10
C LEU A 35 -35.35 -19.11 0.34
N ALA A 36 -35.94 -18.20 1.11
CA ALA A 36 -37.38 -17.93 1.08
C ALA A 36 -37.68 -16.47 1.44
N CYS A 37 -38.54 -15.86 0.65
CA CYS A 37 -39.06 -14.50 0.76
C CYS A 37 -40.29 -14.45 1.68
N ALA A 38 -40.70 -13.21 1.99
CA ALA A 38 -42.03 -12.74 2.37
C ALA A 38 -42.29 -12.42 3.85
N ASN A 39 -42.45 -11.10 4.04
CA ASN A 39 -43.53 -10.35 4.70
C ASN A 39 -44.00 -10.78 6.09
N ASN A 40 -44.08 -9.80 7.00
CA ASN A 40 -45.21 -9.66 7.93
C ASN A 40 -45.46 -8.17 8.23
N ASP A 41 -46.73 -7.79 8.07
CA ASP A 41 -47.32 -6.48 8.28
C ASP A 41 -47.78 -6.28 9.74
N ALA A 42 -47.86 -4.99 10.11
CA ALA A 42 -48.77 -4.32 11.05
C ALA A 42 -49.32 -5.04 12.31
N GLU A 43 -49.10 -4.40 13.46
CA GLU A 43 -50.16 -4.24 14.47
C GLU A 43 -50.24 -2.79 14.97
N ILE A 44 -51.49 -2.38 15.20
CA ILE A 44 -52.01 -1.04 15.50
C ILE A 44 -52.65 -1.08 16.90
N LEU A 45 -52.62 0.07 17.58
CA LEU A 45 -53.46 0.54 18.70
C LEU A 45 -53.17 0.01 20.11
N SER A 46 -52.90 0.93 21.04
CA SER A 46 -53.96 1.47 21.94
C SER A 46 -53.36 2.27 23.12
N GLY A 47 -54.06 3.32 23.54
CA GLY A 47 -53.90 3.88 24.89
C GLY A 47 -53.63 5.38 25.03
N ALA A 48 -54.48 6.23 24.47
CA ALA A 48 -54.62 7.62 24.92
C ALA A 48 -55.75 7.72 25.95
N ARG A 49 -55.51 8.43 27.07
CA ARG A 49 -56.56 8.97 27.96
C ARG A 49 -56.21 10.40 28.40
N ASP A 50 -57.16 11.27 28.09
CA ASP A 50 -57.64 12.43 28.85
C ASP A 50 -56.68 13.56 29.28
N ARG A 51 -56.90 14.76 28.72
CA ARG A 51 -57.80 15.75 29.35
C ARG A 51 -58.19 16.91 28.42
N VAL A 52 -59.44 17.33 28.62
CA VAL A 52 -60.27 18.40 28.03
C VAL A 52 -59.90 19.74 28.73
N ASP A 53 -59.91 20.95 28.14
CA ASP A 53 -61.08 21.83 27.84
C ASP A 53 -60.63 23.19 27.14
N PRO A 54 -61.47 24.22 26.84
CA PRO A 54 -61.73 24.68 25.47
C PRO A 54 -61.66 26.23 25.22
N THR A 55 -62.04 26.65 24.01
CA THR A 55 -62.61 27.97 23.59
C THR A 55 -61.67 29.11 23.16
N SER A 56 -61.58 29.38 21.84
CA SER A 56 -62.18 30.55 21.15
C SER A 56 -61.69 30.61 19.67
N VAL A 57 -62.53 30.26 18.70
CA VAL A 57 -63.20 31.15 17.69
C VAL A 57 -62.28 32.14 16.95
N GLY A 58 -62.20 32.00 15.63
CA GLY A 58 -61.62 33.00 14.71
C GLY A 58 -61.55 32.53 13.26
N THR A 59 -62.60 32.82 12.49
CA THR A 59 -62.84 32.59 11.06
C THR A 59 -61.84 33.31 10.13
N THR A 60 -61.43 32.70 9.00
CA THR A 60 -61.62 33.13 7.59
C THR A 60 -60.67 32.43 6.59
N THR A 61 -61.28 31.72 5.64
CA THR A 61 -60.83 31.36 4.28
C THR A 61 -60.69 32.67 3.45
N PRO A 62 -59.78 32.85 2.44
CA PRO A 62 -59.75 32.00 1.25
C PRO A 62 -58.42 31.75 0.50
N SER A 63 -58.48 30.68 -0.28
CA SER A 63 -57.92 30.42 -1.62
C SER A 63 -56.80 31.32 -2.18
N ALA A 64 -55.69 30.69 -2.56
CA ALA A 64 -54.89 31.09 -3.71
C ALA A 64 -54.26 29.85 -4.40
N THR A 65 -54.87 29.51 -5.52
CA THR A 65 -54.26 29.17 -6.81
C THR A 65 -53.07 28.20 -6.83
N ALA A 66 -53.37 26.99 -7.31
CA ALA A 66 -52.40 26.11 -7.94
C ALA A 66 -51.80 26.76 -9.20
N THR A 67 -50.48 26.87 -9.25
CA THR A 67 -49.72 27.08 -10.48
C THR A 67 -48.78 25.89 -10.64
N ALA A 68 -48.99 25.16 -11.74
CA ALA A 68 -48.20 24.01 -12.16
C ALA A 68 -46.72 24.38 -12.35
N ALA A 69 -45.82 23.55 -11.82
CA ALA A 69 -44.40 23.56 -12.16
C ALA A 69 -44.15 22.57 -13.31
N PRO A 70 -43.52 22.99 -14.42
CA PRO A 70 -43.14 22.09 -15.50
C PRO A 70 -41.78 21.42 -15.23
N SER A 71 -41.77 20.11 -15.53
CA SER A 71 -40.70 19.34 -16.18
C SER A 71 -39.26 19.41 -15.63
N ALA A 72 -38.87 18.27 -15.06
CA ALA A 72 -37.51 17.90 -14.71
C ALA A 72 -36.52 18.19 -15.85
N THR A 73 -35.51 19.00 -15.56
CA THR A 73 -34.31 19.13 -16.39
C THR A 73 -33.41 17.93 -16.11
N THR A 74 -33.39 16.98 -17.03
CA THR A 74 -32.43 15.87 -17.03
C THR A 74 -31.03 16.43 -17.29
N THR A 75 -30.21 16.47 -16.26
CA THR A 75 -28.77 16.70 -16.40
C THR A 75 -28.15 15.47 -17.08
N PRO A 76 -27.35 15.61 -18.15
CA PRO A 76 -26.59 14.48 -18.67
C PRO A 76 -25.55 14.07 -17.62
N ALA A 77 -25.69 12.85 -17.09
CA ALA A 77 -24.67 12.24 -16.25
C ALA A 77 -23.35 12.22 -17.03
N ARG A 78 -22.38 12.99 -16.55
CA ARG A 78 -21.00 12.98 -17.02
C ARG A 78 -20.51 11.54 -16.98
N GLY A 79 -20.33 10.95 -18.16
CA GLY A 79 -19.85 9.59 -18.31
C GLY A 79 -18.57 9.39 -17.52
N SER A 80 -18.62 8.44 -16.58
CA SER A 80 -17.44 7.90 -15.93
C SER A 80 -16.62 7.21 -17.02
N THR A 81 -15.55 7.84 -17.48
CA THR A 81 -14.57 7.16 -18.33
C THR A 81 -13.86 6.14 -17.46
N THR A 82 -14.40 4.93 -17.41
CA THR A 82 -13.67 3.77 -16.90
C THR A 82 -12.52 3.53 -17.88
N THR A 83 -11.36 4.14 -17.64
CA THR A 83 -10.13 3.73 -18.29
C THR A 83 -9.88 2.28 -17.89
N THR A 84 -10.22 1.36 -18.78
CA THR A 84 -9.83 -0.04 -18.70
C THR A 84 -8.30 -0.07 -18.74
N THR A 85 -7.68 -0.08 -17.56
CA THR A 85 -6.24 -0.26 -17.42
C THR A 85 -5.93 -1.69 -17.83
N THR A 86 -5.48 -1.85 -19.07
CA THR A 86 -4.92 -3.11 -19.52
C THR A 86 -3.77 -3.47 -18.58
N PRO A 87 -3.83 -4.63 -17.95
CA PRO A 87 -2.85 -4.99 -16.96
C PRO A 87 -1.45 -5.16 -17.69
N TYR A 88 -0.33 -4.60 -17.16
CA TYR A 88 1.14 -4.88 -17.40
C TYR A 88 1.88 -5.90 -16.49
N ALA A 89 2.40 -7.02 -16.99
CA ALA A 89 3.41 -7.79 -16.26
C ALA A 89 4.74 -7.46 -16.91
N LEU A 90 5.78 -7.30 -16.08
CA LEU A 90 7.14 -7.37 -16.57
C LEU A 90 7.27 -8.70 -17.37
N PRO A 91 7.78 -8.67 -18.61
CA PRO A 91 8.03 -9.88 -19.38
C PRO A 91 8.79 -10.91 -18.53
N ALA A 92 8.41 -12.19 -18.61
CA ALA A 92 9.09 -13.24 -17.86
C ALA A 92 10.60 -13.20 -18.15
N GLY A 93 11.41 -13.12 -17.10
CA GLY A 93 12.87 -13.01 -17.21
C GLY A 93 13.43 -11.58 -17.28
N THR A 94 12.59 -10.54 -17.24
CA THR A 94 13.05 -9.14 -17.15
C THR A 94 12.98 -8.60 -15.73
N ALA A 95 13.88 -7.67 -15.42
CA ALA A 95 13.87 -6.92 -14.17
C ALA A 95 13.80 -5.42 -14.44
N LEU A 96 13.09 -4.70 -13.58
CA LEU A 96 13.08 -3.25 -13.55
C LEU A 96 14.21 -2.75 -12.64
N ASN A 97 15.23 -2.14 -13.23
CA ASN A 97 16.30 -1.49 -12.49
C ASN A 97 15.89 -0.08 -12.12
N VAL A 98 15.94 0.23 -10.84
CA VAL A 98 15.73 1.56 -10.26
C VAL A 98 17.09 2.09 -9.84
N THR A 99 17.58 3.08 -10.57
CA THR A 99 18.86 3.74 -10.32
C THR A 99 18.61 5.08 -9.65
N PHE A 100 19.41 5.42 -8.65
CA PHE A 100 19.33 6.71 -7.98
C PHE A 100 20.66 7.07 -7.30
N THR A 101 20.87 8.36 -7.13
CA THR A 101 21.98 8.90 -6.35
C THR A 101 21.43 9.46 -5.05
N HIS A 102 22.05 9.07 -3.93
CA HIS A 102 21.88 9.74 -2.65
C HIS A 102 23.16 10.53 -2.35
N ALA A 103 23.08 11.85 -2.45
CA ALA A 103 24.12 12.75 -1.97
C ALA A 103 23.98 12.94 -0.44
N MET A 104 24.99 13.49 0.22
CA MET A 104 24.77 14.10 1.54
C MET A 104 25.23 15.54 1.50
N ALA A 105 24.31 16.45 1.83
CA ALA A 105 24.59 17.85 2.05
C ALA A 105 24.44 18.19 3.54
N GLY A 106 25.19 19.20 3.99
CA GLY A 106 25.17 19.70 5.38
C GLY A 106 26.48 19.53 6.13
N SER A 107 26.56 20.15 7.32
CA SER A 107 27.70 20.08 8.24
C SER A 107 27.44 19.11 9.38
N GLY A 108 28.43 18.28 9.73
CA GLY A 108 28.35 17.31 10.82
C GLY A 108 28.95 15.94 10.48
N VAL A 109 28.86 14.99 11.42
CA VAL A 109 29.27 13.60 11.16
C VAL A 109 28.24 12.95 10.22
N PRO A 110 28.63 12.54 9.01
CA PRO A 110 27.69 11.94 8.07
C PRO A 110 27.07 10.67 8.66
N LYS A 111 25.73 10.63 8.67
CA LYS A 111 24.95 9.45 9.04
C LYS A 111 24.35 8.85 7.79
N ASN A 112 24.61 7.56 7.56
CA ASN A 112 24.04 6.86 6.42
C ASN A 112 22.51 6.95 6.49
N PRO A 113 21.84 7.35 5.40
CA PRO A 113 20.40 7.43 5.36
C PRO A 113 19.78 6.04 5.53
N TYR A 114 18.55 6.04 6.02
CA TYR A 114 17.64 4.94 5.82
C TYR A 114 16.96 5.17 4.49
N ILE A 115 16.85 4.12 3.68
CA ILE A 115 16.28 4.20 2.34
C ILE A 115 15.30 3.06 2.16
N ALA A 116 14.11 3.38 1.66
CA ALA A 116 13.14 2.39 1.20
C ALA A 116 12.87 2.57 -0.28
N VAL A 117 12.83 1.45 -1.00
CA VAL A 117 12.34 1.37 -2.38
C VAL A 117 11.21 0.38 -2.40
N TRP A 118 10.03 0.78 -2.85
CA TRP A 118 8.85 -0.08 -2.90
C TRP A 118 7.99 0.19 -4.12
N VAL A 119 7.14 -0.80 -4.42
CA VAL A 119 6.19 -0.75 -5.52
C VAL A 119 4.78 -0.71 -4.94
N GLU A 120 3.95 0.19 -5.48
CA GLU A 120 2.52 0.24 -5.25
C GLU A 120 1.75 -0.12 -6.52
N ASN A 121 0.57 -0.72 -6.37
CA ASN A 121 -0.37 -0.94 -7.47
C ASN A 121 -1.14 0.36 -7.79
N SER A 122 -1.99 0.31 -8.81
CA SER A 122 -2.85 1.44 -9.22
C SER A 122 -3.81 1.95 -8.13
N SER A 123 -4.11 1.11 -7.13
CA SER A 123 -4.93 1.49 -5.97
C SER A 123 -4.12 2.09 -4.82
N GLY A 124 -2.80 2.29 -5.00
CA GLY A 124 -1.90 2.80 -3.97
C GLY A 124 -1.65 1.80 -2.85
N GLN A 125 -1.85 0.50 -3.08
CA GLN A 125 -1.54 -0.54 -2.11
C GLN A 125 -0.12 -1.04 -2.31
N LEU A 126 0.57 -1.34 -1.20
CA LEU A 126 1.90 -1.91 -1.22
C LEU A 126 1.88 -3.29 -1.88
N VAL A 127 2.69 -3.46 -2.93
CA VAL A 127 2.87 -4.73 -3.64
C VAL A 127 4.08 -5.46 -3.09
N LYS A 128 5.22 -4.75 -3.02
CA LYS A 128 6.49 -5.28 -2.52
C LYS A 128 7.40 -4.16 -2.07
N THR A 129 8.08 -4.35 -0.95
CA THR A 129 9.28 -3.57 -0.62
C THR A 129 10.46 -4.21 -1.33
N VAL A 130 11.02 -3.51 -2.32
CA VAL A 130 12.10 -3.99 -3.19
C VAL A 130 13.44 -3.95 -2.46
N SER A 131 13.70 -2.87 -1.73
CA SER A 131 14.89 -2.75 -0.91
C SER A 131 14.64 -1.86 0.31
N LEU A 132 15.26 -2.22 1.43
CA LEU A 132 15.22 -1.46 2.67
C LEU A 132 16.63 -1.40 3.28
N TRP A 133 17.21 -0.20 3.35
CA TRP A 133 18.50 0.02 3.98
C TRP A 133 18.31 0.77 5.27
N TYR A 134 18.81 0.23 6.37
CA TYR A 134 18.68 0.83 7.69
C TYR A 134 19.78 0.31 8.62
N GLN A 135 19.98 0.96 9.76
CA GLN A 135 20.86 0.42 10.78
C GLN A 135 20.13 -0.73 11.51
N GLN A 136 20.70 -1.92 11.52
CA GLN A 136 20.10 -3.06 12.21
C GLN A 136 20.25 -2.94 13.74
N GLY A 137 19.44 -3.70 14.49
CA GLY A 137 19.44 -3.64 15.96
C GLY A 137 18.76 -2.38 16.48
N ARG A 138 19.48 -1.55 17.25
CA ARG A 138 18.92 -0.30 17.84
C ARG A 138 18.37 0.65 16.78
N GLY A 139 18.88 0.56 15.54
CA GLY A 139 18.44 1.36 14.41
C GLY A 139 16.97 1.17 13.98
N SER A 140 16.40 -0.01 14.26
CA SER A 140 15.03 -0.36 13.86
C SER A 140 13.95 0.61 14.40
N GLN A 141 14.19 1.26 15.54
CA GLN A 141 13.25 2.22 16.13
C GLN A 141 13.02 3.47 15.25
N TRP A 142 13.96 3.78 14.35
CA TRP A 142 13.88 4.92 13.44
C TRP A 142 13.33 4.54 12.06
N LEU A 143 12.90 3.28 11.84
CA LEU A 143 12.20 2.91 10.61
C LEU A 143 10.91 3.70 10.39
N ARG A 144 10.28 4.18 11.47
CA ARG A 144 9.12 5.07 11.43
C ARG A 144 9.39 6.43 10.77
N ASP A 145 10.66 6.82 10.64
CA ASP A 145 11.05 8.07 10.01
C ASP A 145 10.96 7.97 8.47
N LEU A 146 10.98 6.75 7.92
CA LEU A 146 10.51 6.43 6.56
C LEU A 146 8.97 6.41 6.54
N ARG A 147 8.37 7.57 6.81
CA ARG A 147 6.93 7.76 7.09
C ARG A 147 6.02 7.16 6.02
N ALA A 148 6.31 7.37 4.73
CA ALA A 148 5.46 6.90 3.66
C ALA A 148 5.51 5.37 3.57
N TRP A 149 6.71 4.81 3.49
CA TRP A 149 6.91 3.36 3.48
C TRP A 149 6.35 2.70 4.74
N PHE A 150 6.62 3.24 5.93
CA PHE A 150 6.19 2.65 7.20
C PHE A 150 4.66 2.59 7.31
N THR A 151 3.96 3.61 6.80
CA THR A 151 2.49 3.61 6.72
C THR A 151 1.98 2.50 5.81
N LYS A 152 2.68 2.24 4.70
CA LYS A 152 2.31 1.24 3.70
C LYS A 152 2.65 -0.20 4.13
N SER A 153 3.79 -0.38 4.79
CA SER A 153 4.30 -1.69 5.21
C SER A 153 3.84 -2.11 6.62
N GLY A 154 3.30 -1.18 7.41
CA GLY A 154 3.08 -1.39 8.84
C GLY A 154 4.37 -1.61 9.63
N GLY A 155 5.51 -1.18 9.08
CA GLY A 155 6.84 -1.45 9.64
C GLY A 155 7.33 -2.89 9.44
N GLN A 156 6.62 -3.70 8.64
CA GLN A 156 7.04 -5.07 8.34
C GLN A 156 8.31 -5.07 7.48
N LEU A 157 9.34 -5.79 7.93
CA LEU A 157 10.58 -5.94 7.18
C LEU A 157 10.35 -6.86 5.97
N PRO A 158 10.93 -6.56 4.80
CA PRO A 158 10.84 -7.47 3.67
C PRO A 158 11.65 -8.74 3.93
N ALA A 159 11.17 -9.88 3.42
CA ALA A 159 11.87 -11.16 3.53
C ALA A 159 13.25 -11.14 2.85
N VAL A 160 13.39 -10.34 1.79
CA VAL A 160 14.63 -10.16 1.01
C VAL A 160 14.85 -8.67 0.74
N GLY A 161 16.12 -8.25 0.61
CA GLY A 161 16.46 -6.87 0.22
C GLY A 161 16.56 -5.89 1.39
N ALA A 162 16.34 -6.35 2.63
CA ALA A 162 16.69 -5.62 3.83
C ALA A 162 18.19 -5.72 4.12
N GLY A 163 18.84 -4.60 4.46
CA GLY A 163 20.28 -4.57 4.73
C GLY A 163 20.74 -3.32 5.46
N ALA A 164 22.05 -3.25 5.70
CA ALA A 164 22.66 -2.11 6.37
C ALA A 164 22.53 -0.81 5.54
N SER A 165 22.34 0.31 6.23
CA SER A 165 22.39 1.66 5.67
C SER A 165 23.73 1.91 4.94
N ARG A 166 23.68 2.55 3.77
CA ARG A 166 24.83 2.73 2.87
C ARG A 166 25.30 4.18 2.85
N SER A 167 26.58 4.42 2.55
CA SER A 167 27.17 5.76 2.42
C SER A 167 26.55 6.55 1.26
N PRO A 168 26.82 7.85 1.10
CA PRO A 168 26.43 8.58 -0.11
C PRO A 168 27.02 7.92 -1.36
N GLY A 169 26.25 7.90 -2.45
CA GLY A 169 26.65 7.25 -3.69
C GLY A 169 25.50 7.03 -4.67
N GLN A 170 25.84 6.45 -5.82
CA GLN A 170 24.87 5.98 -6.80
C GLN A 170 24.60 4.50 -6.58
N TYR A 171 23.33 4.13 -6.70
CA TYR A 171 22.85 2.79 -6.44
C TYR A 171 21.83 2.36 -7.49
N THR A 172 21.80 1.06 -7.74
CA THR A 172 20.76 0.41 -8.53
C THR A 172 20.15 -0.72 -7.70
N VAL A 173 18.82 -0.77 -7.67
CA VAL A 173 18.06 -1.88 -7.10
C VAL A 173 17.15 -2.47 -8.17
N SER A 174 16.95 -3.78 -8.16
CA SER A 174 16.20 -4.48 -9.20
C SER A 174 14.91 -5.05 -8.63
N TRP A 175 13.79 -4.76 -9.28
CA TRP A 175 12.53 -5.44 -9.04
C TRP A 175 12.27 -6.46 -10.14
N ASP A 176 12.02 -7.69 -9.73
CA ASP A 176 11.82 -8.89 -10.56
C ASP A 176 10.37 -9.06 -11.03
N GLY A 177 9.49 -8.09 -10.76
CA GLY A 177 8.08 -8.20 -11.13
C GLY A 177 7.29 -9.20 -10.28
N THR A 178 7.78 -9.52 -9.08
CA THR A 178 7.04 -10.36 -8.12
C THR A 178 6.49 -9.55 -6.95
N ASP A 179 5.50 -10.11 -6.27
CA ASP A 179 4.94 -9.59 -5.03
C ASP A 179 5.82 -9.95 -3.82
N ALA A 180 5.38 -9.58 -2.62
CA ALA A 180 6.07 -9.90 -1.37
C ALA A 180 6.24 -11.41 -1.09
N ASN A 181 5.42 -12.27 -1.71
CA ASN A 181 5.50 -13.74 -1.60
C ASN A 181 6.36 -14.37 -2.70
N GLY A 182 6.87 -13.58 -3.63
CA GLY A 182 7.63 -14.05 -4.79
C GLY A 182 6.77 -14.55 -5.95
N ALA A 183 5.45 -14.34 -5.91
CA ALA A 183 4.57 -14.66 -7.02
C ALA A 183 4.62 -13.53 -8.07
N PRO A 184 4.60 -13.83 -9.38
CA PRO A 184 4.53 -12.80 -10.41
C PRO A 184 3.32 -11.89 -10.19
N VAL A 185 3.54 -10.57 -10.23
CA VAL A 185 2.44 -9.64 -10.08
C VAL A 185 1.51 -9.71 -11.29
N PRO A 186 0.20 -9.50 -11.09
CA PRO A 186 -0.72 -9.39 -12.21
C PRO A 186 -0.24 -8.32 -13.13
N LYS A 187 -0.77 -8.37 -14.34
CA LYS A 187 -0.48 -7.28 -15.20
C LYS A 187 -1.06 -5.95 -14.53
N GLY A 188 -0.41 -4.79 -14.46
CA GLY A 188 -1.02 -3.52 -13.99
C GLY A 188 -0.17 -2.26 -14.15
N ASP A 189 -0.77 -1.07 -14.03
CA ASP A 189 0.03 0.13 -13.76
C ASP A 189 0.56 0.06 -12.33
N TYR A 190 1.83 0.39 -12.17
CA TYR A 190 2.51 0.40 -10.88
C TYR A 190 3.13 1.76 -10.62
N THR A 191 3.43 2.06 -9.36
CA THR A 191 4.24 3.22 -9.00
C THR A 191 5.45 2.74 -8.22
N ILE A 192 6.64 3.09 -8.71
CA ILE A 192 7.87 2.88 -7.94
C ILE A 192 8.12 4.11 -7.08
N TRP A 193 8.45 3.88 -5.82
CA TRP A 193 8.77 4.91 -4.84
C TRP A 193 10.19 4.74 -4.32
N VAL A 194 10.85 5.86 -4.07
CA VAL A 194 12.13 5.93 -3.35
C VAL A 194 11.97 6.95 -2.23
N GLU A 195 12.30 6.55 -1.02
CA GLU A 195 12.23 7.39 0.18
C GLU A 195 13.55 7.32 0.93
N ALA A 196 13.98 8.47 1.45
CA ALA A 196 15.16 8.59 2.30
C ALA A 196 14.86 9.44 3.53
N ALA A 197 15.37 8.97 4.67
CA ALA A 197 15.35 9.69 5.93
C ALA A 197 16.69 9.49 6.66
N ARG A 198 17.20 10.51 7.34
CA ARG A 198 18.38 10.35 8.19
C ARG A 198 18.29 11.20 9.45
N GLU A 199 19.07 10.80 10.46
CA GLU A 199 19.23 11.57 11.69
C GLU A 199 19.69 13.00 11.38
N LYS A 200 18.90 14.00 11.82
CA LYS A 200 19.16 15.44 11.61
C LYS A 200 19.26 15.86 10.13
N GLY A 201 18.76 15.07 9.20
CA GLY A 201 18.68 15.43 7.79
C GLY A 201 17.25 15.67 7.30
N PRO A 202 17.09 16.14 6.06
CA PRO A 202 15.81 16.17 5.38
C PRO A 202 15.19 14.77 5.27
N TYR A 203 13.87 14.80 5.24
CA TYR A 203 13.03 13.70 4.76
C TYR A 203 12.74 13.93 3.28
N GLN A 204 12.93 12.90 2.46
CA GLN A 204 12.79 13.01 1.00
C GLN A 204 12.05 11.80 0.46
N THR A 205 11.16 12.06 -0.50
CA THR A 205 10.39 11.02 -1.17
C THR A 205 10.15 11.41 -2.63
N THR A 206 10.16 10.43 -3.51
CA THR A 206 9.93 10.62 -4.94
C THR A 206 9.34 9.34 -5.53
N SER A 207 8.61 9.49 -6.63
CA SER A 207 7.88 8.39 -7.23
C SER A 207 7.77 8.56 -8.74
N GLY A 208 7.61 7.44 -9.45
CA GLY A 208 7.36 7.41 -10.88
C GLY A 208 6.36 6.32 -11.24
N ALA A 209 5.41 6.65 -12.11
CA ALA A 209 4.49 5.67 -12.65
C ALA A 209 5.20 4.77 -13.66
N ILE A 210 5.08 3.47 -13.47
CA ILE A 210 5.48 2.41 -14.39
C ILE A 210 4.22 1.96 -15.13
N ARG A 211 4.11 2.36 -16.40
CA ARG A 211 2.94 2.07 -17.22
C ARG A 211 3.14 0.86 -18.09
N ALA A 212 2.03 0.20 -18.38
CA ALA A 212 1.97 -1.03 -19.17
C ALA A 212 2.44 -0.96 -20.62
N VAL A 213 2.51 0.25 -21.14
CA VAL A 213 2.52 0.50 -22.57
C VAL A 213 3.94 0.83 -23.00
N GLY A 214 4.52 -0.03 -23.86
CA GLY A 214 5.87 0.13 -24.37
C GLY A 214 6.90 -0.64 -23.54
N THR A 215 7.42 -1.73 -24.10
CA THR A 215 8.68 -2.36 -23.65
C THR A 215 9.77 -1.89 -24.63
N PRO A 216 10.93 -1.40 -24.17
CA PRO A 216 11.37 -1.31 -22.78
C PRO A 216 10.68 -0.17 -21.99
N ILE A 217 10.53 -0.36 -20.67
CA ILE A 217 10.15 0.73 -19.77
C ILE A 217 11.37 1.64 -19.58
N SER A 218 11.16 2.94 -19.66
CA SER A 218 12.13 3.96 -19.22
C SER A 218 11.38 5.15 -18.62
N VAL A 219 11.58 5.39 -17.34
CA VAL A 219 10.94 6.48 -16.58
C VAL A 219 11.99 7.24 -15.80
N VAL A 220 11.98 8.56 -15.91
CA VAL A 220 12.79 9.45 -15.07
C VAL A 220 11.93 9.95 -13.92
N LEU A 221 12.43 9.82 -12.70
CA LEU A 221 11.75 10.28 -11.50
C LEU A 221 12.27 11.68 -11.11
N PRO A 222 11.41 12.56 -10.56
CA PRO A 222 11.84 13.87 -10.14
C PRO A 222 12.86 13.76 -9.00
N SER A 223 13.87 14.62 -9.03
CA SER A 223 14.80 14.74 -7.91
C SER A 223 14.12 15.39 -6.71
N ASN A 224 14.51 14.98 -5.50
CA ASN A 224 14.03 15.58 -4.26
C ASN A 224 15.21 15.76 -3.29
N GLY A 225 15.76 16.97 -3.28
CA GLY A 225 16.90 17.35 -2.45
C GLY A 225 18.14 16.50 -2.75
N GLU A 226 18.47 15.57 -1.86
CA GLU A 226 19.66 14.74 -1.93
C GLU A 226 19.43 13.43 -2.70
N LEU A 227 18.16 13.08 -2.94
CA LEU A 227 17.77 12.04 -3.88
C LEU A 227 17.73 12.63 -5.29
N THR A 228 18.68 12.22 -6.13
CA THR A 228 18.89 12.78 -7.48
C THR A 228 19.16 11.67 -8.50
N GLY A 229 19.12 12.01 -9.79
CA GLY A 229 19.44 11.06 -10.86
C GLY A 229 18.58 9.80 -10.86
N LEU A 230 17.33 9.92 -10.43
CA LEU A 230 16.43 8.79 -10.28
C LEU A 230 15.85 8.37 -11.63
N SER A 231 15.99 7.08 -11.96
CA SER A 231 15.41 6.48 -13.15
C SER A 231 15.00 5.04 -12.90
N ALA A 232 14.01 4.56 -13.64
CA ALA A 232 13.58 3.18 -13.67
C ALA A 232 13.56 2.67 -15.11
N SER A 233 14.27 1.58 -15.39
CA SER A 233 14.35 1.00 -16.74
C SER A 233 14.36 -0.52 -16.72
N THR A 234 13.68 -1.16 -17.66
CA THR A 234 13.78 -2.62 -17.83
C THR A 234 15.13 -3.01 -18.42
N VAL A 235 15.71 -4.09 -17.91
CA VAL A 235 16.83 -4.79 -18.56
C VAL A 235 16.26 -5.94 -19.38
N LEU A 236 16.69 -6.03 -20.65
CA LEU A 236 16.34 -7.10 -21.59
C LEU A 236 17.31 -8.27 -21.47
#